data_AF-A0A0A8WPK7-F1
#
_entry.id   AF-A0A0A8WPK7-F1
#
_cell.length_a   1.000
_cell.length_b   1.000
_cell.length_c   1.000
_cell.angle_alpha   90.00
_cell.angle_beta   90.00
_cell.angle_gamma   90.00
#
_symmetry.space_group_name_H-M   'P 1'
#
loop_
_entity.id
_entity.type
_entity.pdbx_description
1 polymer ?
#
loop_
_entity_poly.entity_id
_entity_poly.type
_entity_poly.pdbx_seq_one_letter_code
_entity_poly.pdbx_strand_id
1 'polypeptide(L)'
;MTPINVLVFPCGSEIGLEIYNSLKYSIHVSLYGASSVASNHGKYVYDNYCDGLPYVDSPEFIDSINALIAENNIDYVFPAHDSVLLKLSDEREKLHAGLITSSRETCAVCRSKKATYEKFKGIVPVPKISTLHSVDIEFPVFMKPDIGQGSKGTHLASSRCEAEFYFWKDPSLLMLEYLPGKEYTVDCFSDRNRKLRFAGARERVRIMNGISVDTRPVVNDTFTRLACVINENLCLRGAWFFQVKESSHGEFTLMEIAPRIAGSMGLYRSLGVNFALLSIYDAQGLDVEIVTNNHAIEMDRALTNRYQTNLKYEHVYIDLDDCIIKCERVNPLVIAFLYQCMADSIKLHLITRHNGELKDTLARYRIASLFDTITHLCKDDLKSRYIKESNAIFIDDSFSERLEIKQALRIPVFAPDALECLMNW
;
A
#
# COMPACT_ATOMS: atom_id res chain seq x y z
N MET A 1 20.53 -14.72 1.42
CA MET A 1 19.54 -15.17 0.42
C MET A 1 19.62 -14.18 -0.73
N THR A 2 19.62 -14.64 -1.98
CA THR A 2 19.64 -13.71 -3.13
C THR A 2 18.34 -12.90 -3.15
N PRO A 3 18.39 -11.57 -3.35
CA PRO A 3 17.18 -10.77 -3.48
C PRO A 3 16.31 -11.25 -4.64
N ILE A 4 15.00 -11.10 -4.49
CA ILE A 4 14.00 -11.47 -5.50
C ILE A 4 13.82 -10.29 -6.45
N ASN A 5 13.82 -10.54 -7.74
CA ASN A 5 13.62 -9.52 -8.75
C ASN A 5 12.12 -9.31 -8.98
N VAL A 6 11.62 -8.11 -8.68
CA VAL A 6 10.20 -7.75 -8.79
C VAL A 6 10.01 -6.61 -9.79
N LEU A 7 9.24 -6.88 -10.85
CA LEU A 7 8.86 -5.88 -11.85
C LEU A 7 7.54 -5.20 -11.47
N VAL A 8 7.57 -3.89 -11.29
CA VAL A 8 6.37 -3.07 -11.09
C VAL A 8 5.96 -2.43 -12.41
N PHE A 9 4.71 -2.65 -12.83
CA PHE A 9 4.21 -2.10 -14.09
C PHE A 9 2.73 -1.69 -14.00
N PRO A 10 2.35 -0.46 -14.41
CA PRO A 10 3.23 0.67 -14.73
C PRO A 10 3.83 1.28 -13.45
N CYS A 11 5.13 1.50 -13.41
CA CYS A 11 5.84 1.91 -12.20
C CYS A 11 5.59 3.36 -11.76
N GLY A 12 5.21 4.23 -12.70
CA GLY A 12 4.99 5.66 -12.45
C GLY A 12 3.60 6.04 -11.95
N SER A 13 2.69 5.08 -11.74
CA SER A 13 1.37 5.36 -11.16
C SER A 13 1.46 5.58 -9.65
N GLU A 14 0.45 6.19 -9.02
CA GLU A 14 0.38 6.32 -7.55
C GLU A 14 0.48 4.96 -6.84
N ILE A 15 -0.02 3.89 -7.47
CA ILE A 15 0.08 2.52 -6.96
C ILE A 15 1.53 2.04 -7.07
N GLY A 16 2.19 2.30 -8.20
CA GLY A 16 3.58 1.92 -8.45
C GLY A 16 4.54 2.66 -7.52
N LEU A 17 4.29 3.93 -7.23
CA LEU A 17 5.08 4.72 -6.29
C LEU A 17 4.88 4.26 -4.83
N GLU A 18 3.67 3.83 -4.45
CA GLU A 18 3.47 3.24 -3.13
C GLU A 18 4.14 1.87 -2.99
N ILE A 19 4.13 1.03 -4.04
CA ILE A 19 4.89 -0.23 -4.07
C ILE A 19 6.40 0.07 -3.93
N TYR A 20 6.92 1.07 -4.64
CA TYR A 20 8.31 1.49 -4.51
C TYR A 20 8.63 1.94 -3.07
N ASN A 21 7.84 2.84 -2.50
CA ASN A 21 8.06 3.33 -1.14
C ASN A 21 8.01 2.22 -0.09
N SER A 22 7.20 1.20 -0.33
CA SER A 22 7.10 0.01 0.50
C SER A 22 8.32 -0.90 0.42
N LEU A 23 9.08 -0.90 -0.67
CA LEU A 23 10.08 -1.93 -0.96
C LEU A 23 11.51 -1.39 -1.13
N LYS A 24 11.70 -0.09 -1.36
CA LYS A 24 13.01 0.53 -1.67
C LYS A 24 14.09 0.29 -0.61
N TYR A 25 13.71 0.07 0.65
CA TYR A 25 14.65 -0.22 1.74
C TYR A 25 14.79 -1.71 2.06
N SER A 26 13.97 -2.58 1.45
CA SER A 26 14.12 -4.02 1.63
C SER A 26 15.43 -4.52 1.03
N ILE A 27 16.13 -5.41 1.74
CA ILE A 27 17.28 -6.16 1.24
C ILE A 27 16.87 -7.45 0.52
N HIS A 28 15.61 -7.85 0.65
CA HIS A 28 15.08 -9.09 0.09
C HIS A 28 14.54 -8.90 -1.32
N VAL A 29 14.40 -7.66 -1.80
CA VAL A 29 13.76 -7.33 -3.07
C VAL A 29 14.65 -6.40 -3.90
N SER A 30 14.89 -6.80 -5.14
CA SER A 30 15.43 -5.95 -6.21
C SER A 30 14.26 -5.43 -7.06
N LEU A 31 14.06 -4.11 -7.07
CA LEU A 31 12.94 -3.50 -7.78
C LEU A 31 13.31 -3.12 -9.21
N TYR A 32 12.43 -3.49 -10.13
CA TYR A 32 12.44 -3.08 -11.53
C TYR A 32 11.16 -2.30 -11.82
N GLY A 33 11.29 -1.18 -12.53
CA GLY A 33 10.17 -0.35 -12.91
C GLY A 33 10.04 -0.28 -14.42
N ALA A 34 8.83 -0.44 -14.96
CA ALA A 34 8.60 -0.23 -16.38
C ALA A 34 7.32 0.58 -16.64
N SER A 35 7.26 1.23 -17.81
CA SER A 35 6.15 2.09 -18.21
C SER A 35 5.97 2.07 -19.73
N SER A 36 4.72 2.20 -20.19
CA SER A 36 4.41 2.43 -21.61
C SER A 36 4.46 3.91 -22.00
N VAL A 37 4.51 4.81 -21.02
CA VAL A 37 4.51 6.26 -21.23
C VAL A 37 5.93 6.78 -21.09
N ALA A 38 6.46 7.41 -22.15
CA ALA A 38 7.83 7.95 -22.18
C ALA A 38 8.06 9.02 -21.09
N SER A 39 7.09 9.91 -20.87
CA SER A 39 7.12 10.87 -19.77
C SER A 39 6.43 10.29 -18.53
N ASN A 40 7.21 9.70 -17.64
CA ASN A 40 6.71 9.14 -16.38
C ASN A 40 7.69 9.38 -15.23
N HIS A 41 7.16 9.52 -14.01
CA HIS A 41 7.98 9.77 -12.83
C HIS A 41 8.81 8.54 -12.41
N GLY A 42 8.37 7.33 -12.76
CA GLY A 42 9.02 6.08 -12.40
C GLY A 42 10.48 5.99 -12.83
N LYS A 43 10.83 6.58 -13.99
CA LYS A 43 12.21 6.70 -14.49
C LYS A 43 13.19 7.37 -13.52
N TYR A 44 12.72 8.25 -12.65
CA TYR A 44 13.54 8.99 -11.68
C TYR A 44 13.56 8.33 -10.29
N VAL A 45 12.74 7.30 -10.10
CA VAL A 45 12.50 6.68 -8.79
C VAL A 45 13.07 5.25 -8.77
N TYR A 46 12.94 4.51 -9.85
CA TYR A 46 13.41 3.13 -9.93
C TYR A 46 14.85 3.09 -10.46
N ASP A 47 15.75 2.50 -9.68
CA ASP A 47 17.15 2.31 -10.08
C ASP A 47 17.26 1.42 -11.33
N ASN A 48 16.47 0.33 -11.40
CA ASN A 48 16.40 -0.55 -12.55
C ASN A 48 15.16 -0.22 -13.41
N TYR A 49 15.22 0.88 -14.16
CA TYR A 49 14.12 1.29 -15.04
C TYR A 49 14.24 0.71 -16.46
N CYS A 50 13.14 0.15 -16.95
CA CYS A 50 13.00 -0.39 -18.31
C CYS A 50 12.00 0.47 -19.11
N ASP A 51 12.42 0.96 -20.27
CA ASP A 51 11.60 1.84 -21.12
C ASP A 51 10.95 1.10 -22.30
N GLY A 52 9.98 1.75 -22.95
CA GLY A 52 9.52 1.33 -24.28
C GLY A 52 8.59 0.12 -24.31
N LEU A 53 7.93 -0.22 -23.20
CA LEU A 53 6.89 -1.25 -23.24
C LEU A 53 5.65 -0.75 -24.00
N PRO A 54 4.97 -1.62 -24.76
CA PRO A 54 3.72 -1.25 -25.41
C PRO A 54 2.62 -1.02 -24.36
N TYR A 55 1.51 -0.39 -24.78
CA TYR A 55 0.32 -0.24 -23.94
C TYR A 55 -0.35 -1.60 -23.69
N VAL A 56 -1.16 -1.68 -22.62
CA VAL A 56 -1.80 -2.93 -22.16
C VAL A 56 -2.73 -3.59 -23.19
N ASP A 57 -3.27 -2.79 -24.10
CA ASP A 57 -4.18 -3.20 -25.17
C ASP A 57 -3.47 -3.64 -26.45
N SER A 58 -2.15 -3.44 -26.56
CA SER A 58 -1.36 -3.93 -27.69
C SER A 58 -1.31 -5.47 -27.69
N PRO A 59 -1.47 -6.10 -28.88
CA PRO A 59 -1.30 -7.55 -29.03
C PRO A 59 0.07 -8.07 -28.56
N GLU A 60 1.11 -7.25 -28.70
CA GLU A 60 2.50 -7.57 -28.36
C GLU A 60 2.84 -7.37 -26.87
N PHE A 61 1.86 -6.96 -26.06
CA PHE A 61 2.07 -6.58 -24.66
C PHE A 61 2.68 -7.72 -23.82
N ILE A 62 2.09 -8.91 -23.87
CA ILE A 62 2.57 -10.07 -23.09
C ILE A 62 3.95 -10.51 -23.55
N ASP A 63 4.20 -10.53 -24.87
CA ASP A 63 5.49 -10.95 -25.42
C ASP A 63 6.61 -9.99 -25.00
N SER A 64 6.31 -8.68 -24.99
CA SER A 64 7.25 -7.65 -24.55
C SER A 64 7.54 -7.72 -23.04
N ILE A 65 6.52 -8.01 -22.22
CA ILE A 65 6.70 -8.25 -20.78
C ILE A 65 7.58 -9.51 -20.56
N ASN A 66 7.33 -10.59 -21.29
CA ASN A 66 8.11 -11.83 -21.19
C ASN A 66 9.56 -11.64 -21.64
N ALA A 67 9.83 -10.82 -22.65
CA ALA A 67 11.18 -10.46 -23.05
C ALA A 67 11.93 -9.74 -21.92
N LEU A 68 11.28 -8.76 -21.28
CA LEU A 68 11.85 -8.03 -20.14
C LEU A 68 12.09 -8.97 -18.95
N ILE A 69 11.14 -9.86 -18.66
CA ILE A 69 11.27 -10.90 -17.62
C ILE A 69 12.54 -11.73 -17.84
N ALA A 70 12.75 -12.21 -19.07
CA ALA A 70 13.91 -13.01 -19.41
C ALA A 70 15.23 -12.22 -19.33
N GLU A 71 15.24 -10.98 -19.83
CA GLU A 71 16.43 -10.11 -19.81
C GLU A 71 16.90 -9.80 -18.38
N ASN A 72 15.95 -9.55 -17.47
CA ASN A 72 16.25 -9.07 -16.13
C ASN A 72 16.12 -10.17 -15.04
N ASN A 73 15.83 -11.41 -15.45
CA ASN A 73 15.55 -12.53 -14.54
C ASN A 73 14.48 -12.16 -13.49
N ILE A 74 13.35 -11.62 -13.94
CA ILE A 74 12.26 -11.21 -13.06
C ILE A 74 11.56 -12.45 -12.49
N ASP A 75 11.47 -12.55 -11.16
CA ASP A 75 10.77 -13.61 -10.47
C ASP A 75 9.26 -13.34 -10.39
N TYR A 76 8.89 -12.09 -10.14
CA TYR A 76 7.50 -11.67 -9.98
C TYR A 76 7.17 -10.36 -10.70
N VAL A 77 5.97 -10.29 -11.28
CA VAL A 77 5.35 -9.07 -11.76
C VAL A 77 4.31 -8.59 -10.73
N PHE A 78 4.42 -7.31 -10.36
CA PHE A 78 3.51 -6.62 -9.45
C PHE A 78 2.72 -5.54 -10.22
N PRO A 79 1.48 -5.82 -10.62
CA PRO A 79 0.68 -4.88 -11.39
C PRO A 79 0.26 -3.66 -10.54
N ALA A 80 0.47 -2.48 -11.11
CA ALA A 80 0.21 -1.18 -10.48
C ALA A 80 -0.90 -0.38 -11.20
N HIS A 81 -1.82 -1.07 -11.86
CA HIS A 81 -2.97 -0.47 -12.56
C HIS A 81 -4.05 -1.53 -12.84
N ASP A 82 -5.33 -1.17 -12.70
CA ASP A 82 -6.45 -2.14 -12.76
C ASP A 82 -6.59 -2.84 -14.13
N SER A 83 -6.41 -2.13 -15.25
CA SER A 83 -6.45 -2.77 -16.58
C SER A 83 -5.26 -3.71 -16.82
N VAL A 84 -4.08 -3.37 -16.28
CA VAL A 84 -2.87 -4.20 -16.41
C VAL A 84 -3.03 -5.45 -15.58
N LEU A 85 -3.53 -5.29 -14.35
CA LEU A 85 -3.84 -6.38 -13.45
C LEU A 85 -4.81 -7.38 -14.11
N LEU A 86 -5.90 -6.89 -14.71
CA LEU A 86 -6.84 -7.76 -15.42
C LEU A 86 -6.17 -8.49 -16.58
N LYS A 87 -5.46 -7.77 -17.47
CA LYS A 87 -4.79 -8.36 -18.64
C LYS A 87 -3.76 -9.43 -18.24
N LEU A 88 -2.91 -9.14 -17.25
CA LEU A 88 -1.93 -10.10 -16.76
C LEU A 88 -2.60 -11.29 -16.07
N SER A 89 -3.71 -11.09 -15.37
CA SER A 89 -4.46 -12.18 -14.73
C SER A 89 -5.17 -13.07 -15.76
N ASP A 90 -5.69 -12.50 -16.85
CA ASP A 90 -6.27 -13.24 -17.98
C ASP A 90 -5.22 -14.06 -18.74
N GLU A 91 -4.01 -13.53 -18.89
CA GLU A 91 -2.90 -14.14 -19.63
C GLU A 91 -1.89 -14.83 -18.68
N ARG A 92 -2.29 -15.13 -17.44
CA ARG A 92 -1.40 -15.61 -16.38
C ARG A 92 -0.59 -16.84 -16.80
N GLU A 93 -1.19 -17.75 -17.57
CA GLU A 93 -0.53 -18.97 -18.05
C GLU A 93 0.56 -18.71 -19.11
N LYS A 94 0.51 -17.56 -19.78
CA LYS A 94 1.53 -17.15 -20.76
C LYS A 94 2.65 -16.32 -20.14
N LEU A 95 2.50 -15.87 -18.90
CA LEU A 95 3.48 -15.05 -18.21
C LEU A 95 4.63 -15.93 -17.67
N HIS A 96 5.88 -15.58 -17.99
CA HIS A 96 7.06 -16.35 -17.58
C HIS A 96 7.58 -16.03 -16.17
N ALA A 97 6.77 -15.34 -15.36
CA ALA A 97 7.08 -14.97 -13.98
C ALA A 97 5.84 -15.16 -13.09
N GLY A 98 6.04 -15.20 -11.77
CA GLY A 98 4.93 -15.17 -10.82
C GLY A 98 4.15 -13.86 -10.93
N LEU A 99 2.83 -13.91 -10.76
CA LEU A 99 1.99 -12.71 -10.77
C LEU A 99 1.40 -12.46 -9.38
N ILE A 100 1.75 -11.31 -8.78
CA ILE A 100 1.28 -10.88 -7.47
C ILE A 100 -0.09 -10.23 -7.62
N THR A 101 -1.15 -11.03 -7.60
CA THR A 101 -2.54 -10.58 -7.51
C THR A 101 -3.46 -11.76 -7.19
N SER A 102 -4.76 -11.46 -7.02
CA SER A 102 -5.83 -12.42 -6.78
C SER A 102 -6.16 -13.27 -8.01
N SER A 103 -7.14 -14.17 -7.88
CA SER A 103 -7.57 -15.05 -8.99
C SER A 103 -8.13 -14.27 -10.19
N ARG A 104 -8.09 -14.87 -11.38
CA ARG A 104 -8.67 -14.30 -12.61
C ARG A 104 -10.12 -13.87 -12.45
N GLU A 105 -10.95 -14.73 -11.85
CA GLU A 105 -12.36 -14.42 -11.58
C GLU A 105 -12.48 -13.19 -10.67
N THR A 106 -11.72 -13.14 -9.57
CA THR A 106 -11.70 -11.99 -8.66
C THR A 106 -11.32 -10.71 -9.40
N CYS A 107 -10.27 -10.74 -10.21
CA CYS A 107 -9.81 -9.59 -10.99
C CYS A 107 -10.90 -9.10 -11.96
N ALA A 108 -11.58 -10.02 -12.64
CA ALA A 108 -12.65 -9.70 -13.58
C ALA A 108 -13.87 -9.08 -12.87
N VAL A 109 -14.32 -9.68 -11.77
CA VAL A 109 -15.45 -9.16 -10.97
C VAL A 109 -15.14 -7.76 -10.45
N CYS A 110 -13.97 -7.57 -9.84
CA CYS A 110 -13.57 -6.28 -9.27
C CYS A 110 -13.34 -5.18 -10.33
N ARG A 111 -13.06 -5.55 -11.59
CA ARG A 111 -12.88 -4.56 -12.66
C ARG A 111 -14.19 -3.90 -13.09
N SER A 112 -15.30 -4.64 -13.06
CA SER A 112 -16.64 -4.15 -13.41
C SER A 112 -17.44 -3.83 -12.15
N LYS A 113 -17.88 -2.58 -12.02
CA LYS A 113 -18.69 -2.14 -10.87
C LYS A 113 -20.04 -2.84 -10.88
N LYS A 114 -20.65 -3.02 -12.05
CA LYS A 114 -21.88 -3.76 -12.25
C LYS A 114 -21.71 -5.22 -11.80
N ALA A 115 -20.67 -5.92 -12.26
CA ALA A 115 -20.41 -7.29 -11.85
C ALA A 115 -20.16 -7.39 -10.33
N THR A 116 -19.43 -6.43 -9.76
CA THR A 116 -19.26 -6.32 -8.30
C THR A 116 -20.60 -6.19 -7.59
N TYR A 117 -21.46 -5.25 -8.00
CA TYR A 117 -22.76 -5.05 -7.37
C TYR A 117 -23.68 -6.25 -7.54
N GLU A 118 -23.68 -6.90 -8.71
CA GLU A 118 -24.45 -8.12 -8.96
C GLU A 118 -23.99 -9.28 -8.06
N LYS A 119 -22.67 -9.48 -7.91
CA LYS A 119 -22.10 -10.51 -7.03
C LYS A 119 -22.46 -10.30 -5.56
N PHE A 120 -22.50 -9.04 -5.11
CA PHE A 120 -22.67 -8.68 -3.70
C PHE A 120 -24.09 -8.26 -3.32
N LYS A 121 -25.01 -8.16 -4.28
CA LYS A 121 -26.41 -7.83 -4.04
C LYS A 121 -27.04 -8.85 -3.09
N GLY A 122 -27.60 -8.37 -1.98
CA GLY A 122 -28.18 -9.22 -0.93
C GLY A 122 -27.17 -9.84 0.04
N ILE A 123 -25.87 -9.59 -0.15
CA ILE A 123 -24.79 -10.05 0.74
C ILE A 123 -24.28 -8.88 1.59
N VAL A 124 -23.98 -7.75 0.93
CA VAL A 124 -23.66 -6.46 1.58
C VAL A 124 -24.49 -5.35 0.94
N PRO A 125 -24.68 -4.19 1.60
CA PRO A 125 -25.33 -3.05 0.96
C PRO A 125 -24.56 -2.62 -0.29
N VAL A 126 -25.26 -2.55 -1.42
CA VAL A 126 -24.75 -2.07 -2.72
C VAL A 126 -25.69 -0.98 -3.23
N PRO A 127 -25.19 -0.02 -4.02
CA PRO A 127 -26.03 1.07 -4.49
C PRO A 127 -27.14 0.56 -5.40
N LYS A 128 -28.34 1.13 -5.28
CA LYS A 128 -29.42 0.90 -6.24
C LYS A 128 -28.98 1.36 -7.62
N ILE A 129 -29.13 0.48 -8.61
CA ILE A 129 -28.88 0.78 -10.03
C ILE A 129 -30.23 1.08 -10.69
N SER A 130 -30.34 2.23 -11.33
CA SER A 130 -31.55 2.68 -12.03
C SER A 130 -31.30 2.84 -13.52
N THR A 131 -32.37 2.89 -14.31
CA THR A 131 -32.33 3.23 -15.75
C THR A 131 -33.21 4.44 -16.00
N LEU A 132 -33.08 5.11 -17.15
CA LEU A 132 -33.98 6.21 -17.51
C LEU A 132 -35.45 5.77 -17.55
N HIS A 133 -35.75 4.50 -17.75
CA HIS A 133 -37.14 3.99 -17.78
C HIS A 133 -37.66 3.58 -16.39
N SER A 134 -36.85 3.70 -15.33
CA SER A 134 -37.30 3.44 -13.97
C SER A 134 -38.40 4.45 -13.57
N VAL A 135 -39.47 3.94 -12.94
CA VAL A 135 -40.68 4.72 -12.59
C VAL A 135 -40.42 5.69 -11.43
N ASP A 136 -39.62 5.25 -10.44
CA ASP A 136 -39.35 6.01 -9.22
C ASP A 136 -37.85 6.31 -9.09
N ILE A 137 -37.35 7.29 -9.86
CA ILE A 137 -35.97 7.76 -9.75
C ILE A 137 -35.92 8.92 -8.76
N GLU A 138 -35.26 8.70 -7.63
CA GLU A 138 -34.92 9.76 -6.68
C GLU A 138 -33.66 10.49 -7.13
N PHE A 139 -33.74 11.81 -7.27
CA PHE A 139 -32.61 12.67 -7.61
C PHE A 139 -32.05 13.39 -6.36
N PRO A 140 -30.74 13.69 -6.32
CA PRO A 140 -29.77 13.47 -7.38
C PRO A 140 -29.36 11.99 -7.53
N VAL A 141 -28.88 11.62 -8.73
CA VAL A 141 -28.29 10.31 -9.03
C VAL A 141 -26.80 10.46 -9.35
N PHE A 142 -26.01 9.46 -9.00
CA PHE A 142 -24.59 9.42 -9.30
C PHE A 142 -24.33 8.55 -10.54
N MET A 143 -23.74 9.14 -11.57
CA MET A 143 -23.46 8.47 -12.83
C MET A 143 -21.96 8.22 -12.97
N LYS A 144 -21.57 7.00 -13.33
CA LYS A 144 -20.14 6.65 -13.54
C LYS A 144 -19.95 5.51 -14.55
N PRO A 145 -18.80 5.42 -15.24
CA PRO A 145 -18.50 4.29 -16.10
C PRO A 145 -18.39 2.99 -15.29
N ASP A 146 -18.89 1.90 -15.87
CA ASP A 146 -18.77 0.56 -15.27
C ASP A 146 -17.30 0.21 -15.02
N ILE A 147 -16.47 0.38 -16.05
CA ILE A 147 -15.03 0.20 -16.01
C ILE A 147 -14.37 1.59 -16.01
N GLY A 148 -13.62 1.92 -14.97
CA GLY A 148 -13.04 3.26 -14.83
C GLY A 148 -12.01 3.36 -13.70
N GLN A 149 -11.46 4.56 -13.49
CA GLN A 149 -10.50 4.88 -12.42
C GLN A 149 -10.43 6.38 -12.17
N GLY A 150 -9.98 6.80 -10.98
CA GLY A 150 -9.65 8.20 -10.65
C GLY A 150 -10.80 9.19 -10.87
N SER A 151 -12.04 8.77 -10.63
CA SER A 151 -13.26 9.56 -10.85
C SER A 151 -13.41 10.14 -12.27
N LYS A 152 -12.74 9.57 -13.28
CA LYS A 152 -12.91 10.00 -14.67
C LYS A 152 -14.30 9.59 -15.19
N GLY A 153 -15.00 10.54 -15.81
CA GLY A 153 -16.34 10.33 -16.36
C GLY A 153 -17.45 10.22 -15.32
N THR A 154 -17.21 10.64 -14.07
CA THR A 154 -18.25 10.63 -13.03
C THR A 154 -19.04 11.93 -13.02
N HIS A 155 -20.35 11.84 -12.85
CA HIS A 155 -21.27 12.97 -12.85
C HIS A 155 -22.30 12.85 -11.73
N LEU A 156 -22.66 13.96 -11.09
CA LEU A 156 -23.83 14.06 -10.24
C LEU A 156 -24.93 14.72 -11.07
N ALA A 157 -26.01 13.98 -11.36
CA ALA A 157 -27.15 14.50 -12.09
C ALA A 157 -28.26 14.84 -11.10
N SER A 158 -28.67 16.10 -11.06
CA SER A 158 -29.69 16.62 -10.13
C SER A 158 -31.11 16.49 -10.69
N SER A 159 -31.25 16.10 -11.95
CA SER A 159 -32.54 15.93 -12.62
C SER A 159 -32.47 14.89 -13.74
N ARG A 160 -33.64 14.45 -14.21
CA ARG A 160 -33.78 13.54 -15.36
C ARG A 160 -33.14 14.10 -16.63
N CYS A 161 -33.32 15.41 -16.88
CA CYS A 161 -32.73 16.08 -18.03
C CYS A 161 -31.19 16.04 -17.98
N GLU A 162 -30.60 16.27 -16.81
CA GLU A 162 -29.13 16.13 -16.64
C GLU A 162 -28.68 14.69 -16.85
N ALA A 163 -29.40 13.70 -16.32
CA ALA A 163 -29.07 12.30 -16.52
C ALA A 163 -29.13 11.88 -17.99
N GLU A 164 -30.18 12.30 -18.72
CA GLU A 164 -30.32 12.10 -20.16
C GLU A 164 -29.17 12.73 -20.94
N PHE A 165 -28.75 13.94 -20.57
CA PHE A 165 -27.60 14.61 -21.18
C PHE A 165 -26.30 13.82 -20.99
N TYR A 166 -26.03 13.33 -19.78
CA TYR A 166 -24.82 12.53 -19.54
C TYR A 166 -24.87 11.17 -20.25
N PHE A 167 -26.02 10.51 -20.29
CA PHE A 167 -26.21 9.29 -21.09
C PHE A 167 -26.03 9.53 -22.59
N TRP A 168 -26.48 10.67 -23.10
CA TRP A 168 -26.24 11.04 -24.50
C TRP A 168 -24.74 11.20 -24.80
N LYS A 169 -23.97 11.78 -23.87
CA LYS A 169 -22.51 11.88 -24.00
C LYS A 169 -21.79 10.54 -23.86
N ASP A 170 -22.23 9.70 -22.92
CA ASP A 170 -21.67 8.39 -22.68
C ASP A 170 -22.78 7.39 -22.32
N PRO A 171 -23.25 6.59 -23.30
CA PRO A 171 -24.30 5.59 -23.07
C PRO A 171 -23.87 4.44 -22.16
N SER A 172 -22.57 4.31 -21.84
CA SER A 172 -22.03 3.23 -21.00
C SER A 172 -22.09 3.51 -19.50
N LEU A 173 -22.52 4.72 -19.10
CA LEU A 173 -22.63 5.10 -17.70
C LEU A 173 -23.62 4.21 -16.94
N LEU A 174 -23.25 3.83 -15.72
CA LEU A 174 -24.17 3.32 -14.72
C LEU A 174 -24.82 4.50 -14.01
N MET A 175 -26.14 4.46 -13.82
CA MET A 175 -26.88 5.41 -12.99
C MET A 175 -27.20 4.77 -11.64
N LEU A 176 -26.64 5.34 -10.58
CA LEU A 176 -26.71 4.82 -9.21
C LEU A 176 -27.40 5.81 -8.30
N GLU A 177 -27.94 5.33 -7.18
CA GLU A 177 -28.36 6.22 -6.10
C GLU A 177 -27.20 7.10 -5.62
N TYR A 178 -27.53 8.32 -5.19
CA TYR A 178 -26.55 9.21 -4.62
C TYR A 178 -26.34 8.91 -3.14
N LEU A 179 -25.08 8.69 -2.75
CA LEU A 179 -24.66 8.47 -1.38
C LEU A 179 -24.03 9.77 -0.84
N PRO A 180 -24.69 10.51 0.07
CA PRO A 180 -24.24 11.85 0.49
C PRO A 180 -23.23 11.84 1.64
N GLY A 181 -23.10 10.74 2.38
CA GLY A 181 -22.32 10.71 3.61
C GLY A 181 -20.82 10.49 3.40
N LYS A 182 -20.11 10.13 4.47
CA LYS A 182 -18.65 10.00 4.48
C LYS A 182 -18.18 8.80 3.66
N GLU A 183 -16.97 8.92 3.12
CA GLU A 183 -16.32 7.89 2.29
C GLU A 183 -15.14 7.26 3.03
N TYR A 184 -15.03 5.94 2.95
CA TYR A 184 -14.03 5.14 3.64
C TYR A 184 -13.34 4.19 2.68
N THR A 185 -12.06 3.94 2.91
CA THR A 185 -11.33 2.81 2.31
C THR A 185 -10.92 1.85 3.41
N VAL A 186 -11.12 0.56 3.20
CA VAL A 186 -10.68 -0.49 4.11
C VAL A 186 -9.56 -1.27 3.43
N ASP A 187 -8.33 -1.01 3.84
CA ASP A 187 -7.14 -1.67 3.33
C ASP A 187 -7.01 -3.06 3.98
N CYS A 188 -6.84 -4.09 3.16
CA CYS A 188 -6.94 -5.48 3.57
C CYS A 188 -5.75 -6.31 3.05
N PHE A 189 -5.46 -7.40 3.75
CA PHE A 189 -4.51 -8.41 3.30
C PHE A 189 -5.06 -9.81 3.55
N SER A 190 -5.07 -10.64 2.51
CA SER A 190 -5.45 -12.06 2.60
C SER A 190 -4.30 -12.95 2.16
N ASP A 191 -4.00 -14.01 2.92
CA ASP A 191 -2.90 -14.91 2.60
C ASP A 191 -3.28 -15.99 1.56
N ARG A 192 -2.30 -16.79 1.15
CA ARG A 192 -2.44 -17.91 0.20
C ARG A 192 -3.43 -18.97 0.64
N ASN A 193 -3.76 -19.03 1.93
CA ASN A 193 -4.77 -19.93 2.49
C ASN A 193 -6.16 -19.29 2.53
N ARG A 194 -6.35 -18.14 1.85
CA ARG A 194 -7.58 -17.33 1.82
C ARG A 194 -7.98 -16.76 3.18
N LYS A 195 -7.06 -16.70 4.15
CA LYS A 195 -7.35 -16.13 5.46
C LYS A 195 -7.15 -14.62 5.41
N LEU A 196 -8.17 -13.85 5.80
CA LEU A 196 -8.03 -12.42 6.05
C LEU A 196 -7.11 -12.22 7.25
N ARG A 197 -5.96 -11.59 7.04
CA ARG A 197 -4.94 -11.34 8.08
C ARG A 197 -4.98 -9.92 8.62
N PHE A 198 -5.48 -8.98 7.84
CA PHE A 198 -5.61 -7.58 8.23
C PHE A 198 -6.79 -6.93 7.52
N ALA A 199 -7.50 -6.07 8.25
CA ALA A 199 -8.48 -5.12 7.72
C ALA A 199 -8.40 -3.84 8.55
N GLY A 200 -8.01 -2.73 7.90
CA GLY A 200 -7.87 -1.43 8.53
C GLY A 200 -8.63 -0.37 7.74
N ALA A 201 -9.59 0.28 8.38
CA ALA A 201 -10.39 1.32 7.76
C ALA A 201 -9.79 2.72 7.96
N ARG A 202 -9.91 3.55 6.92
CA ARG A 202 -9.53 4.95 6.95
C ARG A 202 -10.58 5.82 6.27
N GLU A 203 -10.88 6.95 6.92
CA GLU A 203 -11.74 8.01 6.36
C GLU A 203 -10.99 8.71 5.24
N ARG A 204 -11.69 9.01 4.15
CA ARG A 204 -11.18 9.82 3.04
C ARG A 204 -11.62 11.26 3.25
N VAL A 205 -10.92 11.96 4.14
CA VAL A 205 -11.29 13.31 4.61
C VAL A 205 -11.34 14.30 3.44
N ARG A 206 -10.38 14.22 2.54
CA ARG A 206 -10.32 15.03 1.31
C ARG A 206 -9.96 14.17 0.11
N ILE A 207 -10.71 14.36 -0.98
CA ILE A 207 -10.55 13.62 -2.24
C ILE A 207 -10.21 14.62 -3.35
N MET A 208 -9.17 14.32 -4.13
CA MET A 208 -8.82 15.07 -5.33
C MET A 208 -8.55 14.09 -6.47
N ASN A 209 -9.18 14.30 -7.63
CA ASN A 209 -9.05 13.44 -8.81
C ASN A 209 -9.27 11.94 -8.50
N GLY A 210 -10.21 11.63 -7.61
CA GLY A 210 -10.53 10.27 -7.17
C GLY A 210 -9.52 9.65 -6.19
N ILE A 211 -8.48 10.37 -5.79
CA ILE A 211 -7.46 9.92 -4.83
C ILE A 211 -7.75 10.54 -3.46
N SER A 212 -7.57 9.75 -2.40
CA SER A 212 -7.60 10.25 -1.02
C SER A 212 -6.29 10.98 -0.75
N VAL A 213 -6.36 12.31 -0.70
CA VAL A 213 -5.22 13.19 -0.44
C VAL A 213 -5.14 13.60 1.02
N ASP A 214 -6.18 13.36 1.81
CA ASP A 214 -6.18 13.48 3.27
C ASP A 214 -6.93 12.27 3.84
N THR A 215 -6.31 11.55 4.77
CA THR A 215 -6.86 10.31 5.32
C THR A 215 -6.34 9.99 6.72
N ARG A 216 -7.21 9.38 7.54
CA ARG A 216 -6.91 8.97 8.92
C ARG A 216 -7.60 7.65 9.27
N PRO A 217 -7.03 6.82 10.17
CA PRO A 217 -7.66 5.58 10.61
C PRO A 217 -9.02 5.83 11.28
N VAL A 218 -9.92 4.86 11.11
CA VAL A 218 -11.20 4.82 11.82
C VAL A 218 -11.42 3.41 12.37
N VAL A 219 -11.83 3.35 13.62
CA VAL A 219 -12.14 2.08 14.29
C VAL A 219 -13.65 1.87 14.27
N ASN A 220 -14.09 0.85 13.53
CA ASN A 220 -15.48 0.37 13.53
C ASN A 220 -15.50 -1.10 13.07
N ASP A 221 -15.98 -2.00 13.92
CA ASP A 221 -15.99 -3.45 13.68
C ASP A 221 -16.79 -3.84 12.43
N THR A 222 -17.70 -2.97 11.97
CA THR A 222 -18.45 -3.18 10.72
C THR A 222 -17.52 -3.30 9.52
N PHE A 223 -16.41 -2.56 9.48
CA PHE A 223 -15.45 -2.65 8.37
C PHE A 223 -14.78 -4.02 8.32
N THR A 224 -14.35 -4.55 9.47
CA THR A 224 -13.78 -5.90 9.55
C THR A 224 -14.80 -6.95 9.16
N ARG A 225 -16.06 -6.82 9.59
CA ARG A 225 -17.14 -7.73 9.20
C ARG A 225 -17.38 -7.71 7.68
N LEU A 226 -17.44 -6.53 7.07
CA LEU A 226 -17.58 -6.39 5.61
C LEU A 226 -16.37 -7.02 4.88
N ALA A 227 -15.15 -6.80 5.39
CA ALA A 227 -13.94 -7.40 4.85
C ALA A 227 -14.00 -8.94 4.86
N CYS A 228 -14.43 -9.54 5.98
CA CYS A 228 -14.62 -10.99 6.09
C CYS A 228 -15.61 -11.52 5.05
N VAL A 229 -16.79 -10.91 4.97
CA VAL A 229 -17.84 -11.32 4.03
C VAL A 229 -17.37 -11.21 2.57
N ILE A 230 -16.65 -10.13 2.23
CA ILE A 230 -16.07 -9.96 0.89
C ILE A 230 -15.02 -11.04 0.60
N ASN A 231 -14.12 -11.32 1.55
CA ASN A 231 -13.08 -12.34 1.41
C ASN A 231 -13.62 -13.78 1.31
N GLU A 232 -14.77 -14.07 1.92
CA GLU A 232 -15.44 -15.37 1.79
C GLU A 232 -16.01 -15.57 0.37
N ASN A 233 -16.52 -14.50 -0.25
CA ASN A 233 -17.20 -14.53 -1.54
C ASN A 233 -16.29 -14.30 -2.76
N LEU A 234 -15.02 -13.92 -2.54
CA LEU A 234 -14.01 -13.75 -3.57
C LEU A 234 -12.73 -14.51 -3.20
N CYS A 235 -12.00 -15.00 -4.20
CA CYS A 235 -10.67 -15.59 -4.01
C CYS A 235 -9.62 -14.48 -3.97
N LEU A 236 -9.56 -13.76 -2.85
CA LEU A 236 -8.62 -12.67 -2.59
C LEU A 236 -7.30 -13.21 -2.03
N ARG A 237 -6.18 -12.69 -2.56
CA ARG A 237 -4.82 -13.02 -2.13
C ARG A 237 -3.92 -11.80 -2.30
N GLY A 238 -3.01 -11.60 -1.34
CA GLY A 238 -2.16 -10.42 -1.23
C GLY A 238 -2.95 -9.20 -0.74
N ALA A 239 -2.43 -8.02 -1.08
CA ALA A 239 -3.08 -6.75 -0.76
C ALA A 239 -4.33 -6.50 -1.62
N TRP A 240 -5.38 -6.02 -0.97
CA TRP A 240 -6.61 -5.58 -1.61
C TRP A 240 -7.29 -4.51 -0.75
N PHE A 241 -8.28 -3.82 -1.28
CA PHE A 241 -9.12 -2.96 -0.48
C PHE A 241 -10.54 -2.94 -1.03
N PHE A 242 -11.45 -2.41 -0.23
CA PHE A 242 -12.76 -2.02 -0.70
C PHE A 242 -13.09 -0.63 -0.17
N GLN A 243 -14.00 0.05 -0.87
CA GLN A 243 -14.48 1.37 -0.49
C GLN A 243 -15.96 1.29 -0.18
N VAL A 244 -16.36 2.02 0.86
CA VAL A 244 -17.76 2.19 1.22
C VAL A 244 -18.07 3.66 1.41
N LYS A 245 -19.31 4.04 1.16
CA LYS A 245 -19.81 5.39 1.43
C LYS A 245 -21.12 5.30 2.20
N GLU A 246 -21.30 6.21 3.15
CA GLU A 246 -22.53 6.29 3.94
C GLU A 246 -23.71 6.75 3.06
N SER A 247 -24.82 6.02 3.15
CA SER A 247 -26.10 6.44 2.58
C SER A 247 -26.72 7.61 3.37
N SER A 248 -27.83 8.15 2.89
CA SER A 248 -28.64 9.14 3.62
C SER A 248 -29.16 8.63 4.96
N HIS A 249 -29.19 7.31 5.16
CA HIS A 249 -29.59 6.65 6.39
C HIS A 249 -28.39 6.23 7.28
N GLY A 250 -27.16 6.58 6.88
CA GLY A 250 -25.94 6.23 7.62
C GLY A 250 -25.46 4.80 7.41
N GLU A 251 -25.98 4.07 6.41
CA GLU A 251 -25.54 2.71 6.10
C GLU A 251 -24.30 2.71 5.19
N PHE A 252 -23.29 1.89 5.53
CA PHE A 252 -22.11 1.72 4.68
C PHE A 252 -22.44 0.93 3.41
N THR A 253 -22.41 1.61 2.27
CA THR A 253 -22.76 1.06 0.96
C THR A 253 -21.50 0.85 0.10
N LEU A 254 -21.34 -0.34 -0.46
CA LEU A 254 -20.16 -0.75 -1.23
C LEU A 254 -20.01 0.08 -2.52
N MET A 255 -18.84 0.69 -2.69
CA MET A 255 -18.51 1.52 -3.85
C MET A 255 -17.67 0.78 -4.87
N GLU A 256 -16.59 0.14 -4.42
CA GLU A 256 -15.67 -0.66 -5.25
C GLU A 256 -14.88 -1.64 -4.38
N ILE A 257 -14.32 -2.66 -5.03
CA ILE A 257 -13.33 -3.58 -4.49
C ILE A 257 -12.20 -3.62 -5.51
N ALA A 258 -10.94 -3.59 -5.06
CA ALA A 258 -9.80 -3.78 -5.97
C ALA A 258 -8.72 -4.70 -5.36
N PRO A 259 -8.31 -5.76 -6.08
CA PRO A 259 -7.34 -6.74 -5.60
C PRO A 259 -5.89 -6.29 -5.84
N ARG A 260 -5.56 -5.08 -5.37
CA ARG A 260 -4.25 -4.44 -5.55
C ARG A 260 -3.91 -3.49 -4.41
N ILE A 261 -2.67 -3.01 -4.42
CA ILE A 261 -2.22 -1.89 -3.58
C ILE A 261 -3.03 -0.61 -3.89
N ALA A 262 -3.41 0.13 -2.87
CA ALA A 262 -3.93 1.50 -3.01
C ALA A 262 -2.83 2.51 -2.70
N GLY A 263 -2.82 3.65 -3.41
CA GLY A 263 -1.77 4.67 -3.22
C GLY A 263 -1.71 5.25 -1.80
N SER A 264 -2.81 5.20 -1.04
CA SER A 264 -2.87 5.68 0.34
C SER A 264 -2.72 4.57 1.39
N MET A 265 -2.38 3.34 0.99
CA MET A 265 -1.94 2.28 1.93
C MET A 265 -0.66 2.67 2.68
N GLY A 266 0.04 3.71 2.21
CA GLY A 266 1.15 4.34 2.92
C GLY A 266 0.82 4.76 4.35
N LEU A 267 -0.46 5.02 4.68
CA LEU A 267 -0.89 5.27 6.06
C LEU A 267 -0.69 4.05 6.96
N TYR A 268 -1.13 2.87 6.51
CA TYR A 268 -1.00 1.64 7.28
C TYR A 268 0.41 1.04 7.19
N ARG A 269 1.18 1.32 6.13
CA ARG A 269 2.63 1.07 6.09
C ARG A 269 3.34 1.79 7.23
N SER A 270 3.04 3.07 7.46
CA SER A 270 3.58 3.84 8.59
C SER A 270 3.16 3.29 9.97
N LEU A 271 2.06 2.55 10.04
CA LEU A 271 1.63 1.83 11.24
C LEU A 271 2.23 0.41 11.36
N GLY A 272 3.08 -0.02 10.43
CA GLY A 272 3.77 -1.32 10.45
C GLY A 272 3.23 -2.38 9.48
N VAL A 273 2.20 -2.07 8.69
CA VAL A 273 1.59 -3.00 7.72
C VAL A 273 2.11 -2.74 6.31
N ASN A 274 3.25 -3.34 5.98
CA ASN A 274 3.83 -3.25 4.64
C ASN A 274 3.16 -4.24 3.67
N PHE A 275 2.02 -3.82 3.10
CA PHE A 275 1.20 -4.65 2.21
C PHE A 275 1.94 -5.20 0.98
N ALA A 276 2.85 -4.43 0.41
CA ALA A 276 3.59 -4.85 -0.78
C ALA A 276 4.57 -5.98 -0.42
N LEU A 277 5.33 -5.83 0.66
CA LEU A 277 6.27 -6.84 1.13
C LEU A 277 5.56 -8.12 1.58
N LEU A 278 4.46 -7.98 2.32
CA LEU A 278 3.61 -9.12 2.71
C LEU A 278 3.09 -9.88 1.48
N SER A 279 2.72 -9.16 0.41
CA SER A 279 2.22 -9.79 -0.82
C SER A 279 3.32 -10.56 -1.56
N ILE A 280 4.56 -10.08 -1.53
CA ILE A 280 5.71 -10.79 -2.11
C ILE A 280 6.00 -12.06 -1.30
N TYR A 281 6.12 -11.95 0.02
CA TYR A 281 6.40 -13.11 0.87
C TYR A 281 5.31 -14.18 0.77
N ASP A 282 4.04 -13.77 0.74
CA ASP A 282 2.94 -14.70 0.51
C ASP A 282 3.00 -15.35 -0.89
N ALA A 283 3.36 -14.60 -1.93
CA ALA A 283 3.54 -15.12 -3.28
C ALA A 283 4.65 -16.19 -3.33
N GLN A 284 5.72 -16.01 -2.54
CA GLN A 284 6.80 -16.99 -2.37
C GLN A 284 6.42 -18.21 -1.50
N GLY A 285 5.21 -18.24 -0.94
CA GLY A 285 4.75 -19.34 -0.09
C GLY A 285 5.21 -19.25 1.37
N LEU A 286 5.73 -18.10 1.81
CA LEU A 286 6.11 -17.86 3.20
C LEU A 286 4.89 -17.57 4.06
N ASP A 287 4.91 -18.03 5.31
CA ASP A 287 3.98 -17.59 6.33
C ASP A 287 4.34 -16.18 6.80
N VAL A 288 3.34 -15.30 6.81
CA VAL A 288 3.51 -13.90 7.19
C VAL A 288 2.80 -13.62 8.52
N GLU A 289 3.32 -12.67 9.27
CA GLU A 289 2.73 -12.12 10.49
C GLU A 289 2.76 -10.60 10.42
N ILE A 290 1.85 -9.95 11.15
CA ILE A 290 1.65 -8.50 11.11
C ILE A 290 1.74 -7.95 12.53
N VAL A 291 2.59 -6.93 12.70
CA VAL A 291 2.71 -6.15 13.93
C VAL A 291 2.32 -4.73 13.61
N THR A 292 1.45 -4.16 14.44
CA THR A 292 1.00 -2.78 14.27
C THR A 292 1.42 -1.89 15.43
N ASN A 293 1.64 -0.62 15.12
CA ASN A 293 1.71 0.43 16.10
C ASN A 293 0.31 0.98 16.38
N ASN A 294 0.08 1.33 17.65
CA ASN A 294 -1.17 1.90 18.10
C ASN A 294 -0.93 3.35 18.54
N HIS A 295 -0.96 4.26 17.57
CA HIS A 295 -0.88 5.71 17.78
C HIS A 295 -1.77 6.41 16.74
N ALA A 296 -2.16 7.65 17.03
CA ALA A 296 -2.93 8.44 16.07
C ALA A 296 -2.00 8.90 14.94
N ILE A 297 -2.48 8.75 13.72
CA ILE A 297 -1.79 9.19 12.51
C ILE A 297 -2.80 9.78 11.54
N GLU A 298 -2.41 10.84 10.85
CA GLU A 298 -3.12 11.42 9.71
C GLU A 298 -2.11 11.60 8.58
N MET A 299 -2.53 11.29 7.35
CA MET A 299 -1.69 11.39 6.17
C MET A 299 -2.32 12.36 5.18
N ASP A 300 -1.58 13.41 4.82
CA ASP A 300 -1.93 14.33 3.74
C ASP A 300 -0.95 14.22 2.57
N ARG A 301 -1.42 14.52 1.35
CA ARG A 301 -0.62 14.52 0.13
C ARG A 301 -1.00 15.71 -0.75
N ALA A 302 0.01 16.47 -1.14
CA ALA A 302 -0.03 17.31 -2.34
C ALA A 302 0.60 16.55 -3.52
N LEU A 303 1.92 16.41 -3.51
CA LEU A 303 2.69 15.56 -4.44
C LEU A 303 3.39 14.40 -3.71
N THR A 304 3.83 14.65 -2.47
CA THR A 304 4.47 13.67 -1.59
C THR A 304 3.63 13.50 -0.34
N ASN A 305 3.69 12.32 0.29
CA ASN A 305 3.05 12.08 1.57
C ASN A 305 3.69 12.93 2.66
N ARG A 306 2.84 13.41 3.57
CA ARG A 306 3.19 14.02 4.83
C ARG A 306 2.31 13.41 5.90
N TYR A 307 2.86 13.29 7.09
CA TYR A 307 2.20 12.60 8.18
C TYR A 307 2.21 13.49 9.42
N GLN A 308 1.13 13.42 10.17
CA GLN A 308 1.04 13.97 11.50
C GLN A 308 0.77 12.82 12.46
N THR A 309 1.56 12.72 13.53
CA THR A 309 1.37 11.71 14.57
C THR A 309 1.25 12.37 15.94
N ASN A 310 0.67 11.66 16.90
CA ASN A 310 0.69 12.06 18.32
C ASN A 310 1.77 11.33 19.14
N LEU A 311 2.74 10.69 18.46
CA LEU A 311 3.80 9.96 19.11
C LEU A 311 4.68 10.89 19.93
N LYS A 312 5.00 10.46 21.15
CA LYS A 312 5.96 11.11 22.03
C LYS A 312 6.98 10.07 22.45
N TYR A 313 8.24 10.43 22.31
CA TYR A 313 9.38 9.60 22.70
C TYR A 313 10.56 10.53 23.00
N GLU A 314 11.40 10.11 23.93
CA GLU A 314 12.63 10.81 24.32
C GLU A 314 13.88 10.02 23.90
N HIS A 315 13.69 8.77 23.48
CA HIS A 315 14.75 7.83 23.13
C HIS A 315 14.45 7.13 21.79
N VAL A 316 15.45 7.08 20.91
CA VAL A 316 15.42 6.29 19.68
C VAL A 316 16.49 5.22 19.76
N TYR A 317 16.05 3.97 19.69
CA TYR A 317 16.91 2.81 19.51
C TYR A 317 16.89 2.40 18.04
N ILE A 318 18.05 2.20 17.43
CA ILE A 318 18.15 1.85 16.01
C ILE A 318 19.25 0.81 15.78
N ASP A 319 18.99 -0.13 14.87
CA ASP A 319 20.02 -1.04 14.36
C ASP A 319 20.94 -0.35 13.33
N LEU A 320 22.15 -0.86 13.17
CA LEU A 320 23.11 -0.35 12.19
C LEU A 320 22.82 -0.88 10.78
N ASP A 321 22.81 -2.21 10.66
CA ASP A 321 22.79 -2.94 9.40
C ASP A 321 21.36 -2.94 8.85
N ASP A 322 21.24 -2.73 7.53
CA ASP A 322 19.99 -2.70 6.78
C ASP A 322 18.99 -1.58 7.19
N CYS A 323 19.33 -0.82 8.24
CA CYS A 323 18.65 0.38 8.67
C CYS A 323 19.43 1.64 8.27
N ILE A 324 20.53 1.91 8.97
CA ILE A 324 21.38 3.07 8.72
C ILE A 324 22.27 2.82 7.51
N ILE A 325 22.86 1.63 7.42
CA ILE A 325 23.73 1.22 6.31
C ILE A 325 23.04 0.14 5.52
N LYS A 326 22.74 0.42 4.25
CA LYS A 326 22.16 -0.52 3.29
C LYS A 326 23.02 -0.57 2.04
N CYS A 327 23.39 -1.77 1.57
CA CYS A 327 24.20 -1.96 0.37
C CYS A 327 25.47 -1.07 0.35
N GLU A 328 26.22 -1.06 1.46
CA GLU A 328 27.42 -0.26 1.69
C GLU A 328 27.23 1.27 1.58
N ARG A 329 25.99 1.75 1.61
CA ARG A 329 25.65 3.17 1.58
C ARG A 329 24.82 3.55 2.79
N VAL A 330 24.93 4.80 3.19
CA VAL A 330 24.12 5.34 4.26
C VAL A 330 22.72 5.69 3.73
N ASN A 331 21.67 5.29 4.46
CA ASN A 331 20.29 5.62 4.14
C ASN A 331 20.03 7.12 4.46
N PRO A 332 19.80 7.97 3.44
CA PRO A 332 19.70 9.41 3.66
C PRO A 332 18.49 9.82 4.53
N LEU A 333 17.37 9.10 4.42
CA LEU A 333 16.17 9.40 5.21
C LEU A 333 16.41 9.09 6.70
N VAL A 334 17.08 7.97 6.98
CA VAL A 334 17.44 7.58 8.35
C VAL A 334 18.39 8.61 8.95
N ILE A 335 19.39 9.08 8.22
CA ILE A 335 20.29 10.12 8.72
C ILE A 335 19.55 11.43 8.96
N ALA A 336 18.71 11.86 8.03
CA ALA A 336 17.90 13.06 8.21
C ALA A 336 17.05 12.97 9.49
N PHE A 337 16.43 11.80 9.73
CA PHE A 337 15.67 11.53 10.95
C PHE A 337 16.54 11.59 12.22
N LEU A 338 17.71 10.93 12.23
CA LEU A 338 18.61 10.97 13.39
C LEU A 338 19.07 12.39 13.71
N TYR A 339 19.41 13.20 12.70
CA TYR A 339 19.76 14.61 12.90
C TYR A 339 18.59 15.44 13.43
N GLN A 340 17.37 15.19 12.98
CA GLN A 340 16.16 15.82 13.53
C GLN A 340 16.02 15.48 15.02
N CYS A 341 16.17 14.21 15.41
CA CYS A 341 16.13 13.80 16.80
C CYS A 341 17.18 14.52 17.65
N MET A 342 18.42 14.68 17.15
CA MET A 342 19.45 15.44 17.85
C MET A 342 19.05 16.91 18.07
N ALA A 343 18.48 17.56 17.04
CA ALA A 343 18.01 18.94 17.14
C ALA A 343 16.87 19.09 18.17
N ASP A 344 16.01 18.06 18.27
CA ASP A 344 14.91 17.99 19.22
C ASP A 344 15.33 17.49 20.62
N SER A 345 16.64 17.32 20.87
CA SER A 345 17.19 16.80 22.13
C SER A 345 16.72 15.38 22.51
N ILE A 346 16.31 14.59 21.51
CA ILE A 346 15.97 13.17 21.65
C ILE A 346 17.26 12.36 21.70
N LYS A 347 17.34 11.41 22.64
CA LYS A 347 18.51 10.56 22.85
C LYS A 347 18.61 9.45 21.82
N LEU A 348 19.80 9.28 21.25
CA LEU A 348 20.07 8.32 20.19
C LEU A 348 20.90 7.14 20.72
N HIS A 349 20.40 5.93 20.51
CA HIS A 349 21.00 4.69 20.99
C HIS A 349 21.21 3.74 19.81
N LEU A 350 22.48 3.45 19.49
CA LEU A 350 22.82 2.41 18.54
C LEU A 350 22.80 1.06 19.26
N ILE A 351 22.03 0.11 18.75
CA ILE A 351 21.96 -1.27 19.27
C ILE A 351 22.06 -2.25 18.11
N THR A 352 23.20 -2.93 17.98
CA THR A 352 23.50 -3.72 16.78
C THR A 352 24.24 -5.02 17.06
N ARG A 353 24.03 -6.02 16.20
CA ARG A 353 24.79 -7.28 16.13
C ARG A 353 25.76 -7.29 14.94
N HIS A 354 26.25 -6.13 14.52
CA HIS A 354 27.16 -5.98 13.39
C HIS A 354 28.32 -6.98 13.45
N ASN A 355 28.55 -7.74 12.38
CA ASN A 355 29.56 -8.80 12.38
C ASN A 355 31.01 -8.28 12.25
N GLY A 356 31.19 -7.02 11.83
CA GLY A 356 32.51 -6.40 11.64
C GLY A 356 33.02 -5.60 12.84
N GLU A 357 34.18 -4.97 12.66
CA GLU A 357 34.74 -4.01 13.62
C GLU A 357 33.88 -2.73 13.66
N LEU A 358 32.97 -2.68 14.64
CA LEU A 358 31.94 -1.63 14.72
C LEU A 358 32.53 -0.21 14.71
N LYS A 359 33.62 0.02 15.44
CA LYS A 359 34.27 1.35 15.50
C LYS A 359 34.77 1.81 14.13
N ASP A 360 35.36 0.90 13.37
CA ASP A 360 35.89 1.18 12.04
C ASP A 360 34.75 1.43 11.05
N THR A 361 33.66 0.65 11.13
CA THR A 361 32.45 0.87 10.32
C THR A 361 31.86 2.25 10.61
N LEU A 362 31.65 2.61 11.88
CA LEU A 362 31.10 3.92 12.25
C LEU A 362 32.00 5.09 11.82
N ALA A 363 33.32 4.93 11.90
CA ALA A 363 34.29 5.92 11.43
C ALA A 363 34.27 6.08 9.91
N ARG A 364 34.24 4.94 9.17
CA ARG A 364 34.17 4.92 7.71
C ARG A 364 32.97 5.69 7.18
N TYR A 365 31.81 5.49 7.80
CA TYR A 365 30.56 6.16 7.40
C TYR A 365 30.33 7.51 8.09
N ARG A 366 31.24 7.94 8.97
CA ARG A 366 31.20 9.22 9.69
C ARG A 366 29.94 9.43 10.54
N ILE A 367 29.47 8.36 11.18
CA ILE A 367 28.23 8.35 11.99
C ILE A 367 28.47 8.06 13.47
N ALA A 368 29.73 7.85 13.89
CA ALA A 368 30.07 7.52 15.27
C ALA A 368 29.56 8.55 16.30
N SER A 369 29.63 9.84 15.96
CA SER A 369 29.27 10.94 16.86
C SER A 369 27.77 11.22 16.95
N LEU A 370 26.92 10.45 16.24
CA LEU A 370 25.48 10.64 16.28
C LEU A 370 24.85 10.09 17.56
N PHE A 371 25.47 9.09 18.20
CA PHE A 371 24.82 8.32 19.25
C PHE A 371 25.28 8.72 20.66
N ASP A 372 24.33 8.88 21.57
CA ASP A 372 24.61 9.03 23.01
C ASP A 372 25.12 7.72 23.61
N THR A 373 24.65 6.57 23.09
CA THR A 373 25.13 5.24 23.51
C THR A 373 25.29 4.30 22.33
N ILE A 374 26.27 3.40 22.42
CA ILE A 374 26.55 2.37 21.43
C ILE A 374 26.63 1.03 22.15
N THR A 375 25.75 0.10 21.79
CA THR A 375 25.69 -1.26 22.34
C THR A 375 25.93 -2.27 21.22
N HIS A 376 27.08 -2.94 21.27
CA HIS A 376 27.43 -4.04 20.35
C HIS A 376 27.10 -5.37 21.02
N LEU A 377 26.12 -6.07 20.47
CA LEU A 377 25.55 -7.29 21.04
C LEU A 377 26.20 -8.55 20.47
N CYS A 378 26.19 -9.63 21.25
CA CYS A 378 26.47 -10.96 20.74
C CYS A 378 25.28 -11.49 19.92
N LYS A 379 25.53 -12.51 19.10
CA LYS A 379 24.53 -13.08 18.17
C LYS A 379 23.24 -13.52 18.86
N ASP A 380 23.33 -14.06 20.07
CA ASP A 380 22.21 -14.66 20.81
C ASP A 380 21.57 -13.70 21.83
N ASP A 381 22.06 -12.45 21.93
CA ASP A 381 21.51 -11.46 22.87
C ASP A 381 20.20 -10.88 22.36
N LEU A 382 19.16 -10.90 23.19
CA LEU A 382 17.88 -10.25 22.91
C LEU A 382 18.02 -8.74 23.08
N LYS A 383 17.65 -7.96 22.05
CA LYS A 383 17.74 -6.49 22.08
C LYS A 383 16.91 -5.89 23.20
N SER A 384 15.75 -6.49 23.52
CA SER A 384 14.88 -6.02 24.61
C SER A 384 15.56 -5.91 25.97
N ARG A 385 16.58 -6.73 26.24
CA ARG A 385 17.33 -6.71 27.52
C ARG A 385 18.20 -5.48 27.70
N TYR A 386 18.47 -4.75 26.62
CA TYR A 386 19.38 -3.59 26.60
C TYR A 386 18.65 -2.26 26.42
N ILE A 387 17.35 -2.30 26.11
CA ILE A 387 16.49 -1.11 26.08
C ILE A 387 15.92 -0.89 27.48
N LYS A 388 16.26 0.24 28.10
CA LYS A 388 15.90 0.53 29.50
C LYS A 388 14.72 1.48 29.61
N GLU A 389 14.55 2.37 28.64
CA GLU A 389 13.60 3.46 28.69
C GLU A 389 12.26 3.06 28.07
N SER A 390 11.18 3.33 28.80
CA SER A 390 9.82 3.05 28.34
C SER A 390 9.29 4.11 27.36
N ASN A 391 9.84 5.31 27.38
CA ASN A 391 9.49 6.41 26.48
C ASN A 391 10.38 6.42 25.23
N ALA A 392 10.41 5.27 24.55
CA ALA A 392 11.32 5.01 23.44
C ALA A 392 10.58 4.52 22.19
N ILE A 393 11.23 4.65 21.05
CA ILE A 393 10.88 3.90 19.83
C ILE A 393 12.06 3.02 19.41
N PHE A 394 11.77 1.96 18.66
CA PHE A 394 12.77 1.04 18.14
C PHE A 394 12.67 0.91 16.60
N ILE A 395 13.82 0.98 15.92
CA ILE A 395 13.92 0.93 14.46
C ILE A 395 14.83 -0.22 14.05
N ASP A 396 14.29 -1.14 13.26
CA ASP A 396 15.01 -2.32 12.76
C ASP A 396 14.36 -2.83 11.47
N ASP A 397 15.12 -3.33 10.50
CA ASP A 397 14.61 -3.98 9.28
C ASP A 397 14.14 -5.42 9.55
N SER A 398 14.70 -6.07 10.59
CA SER A 398 14.32 -7.41 11.01
C SER A 398 12.94 -7.45 11.67
N PHE A 399 12.00 -8.15 11.03
CA PHE A 399 10.66 -8.35 11.57
C PHE A 399 10.68 -9.08 12.92
N SER A 400 11.53 -10.09 13.09
CA SER A 400 11.60 -10.87 14.32
C SER A 400 12.09 -10.02 15.50
N GLU A 401 13.06 -9.13 15.28
CA GLU A 401 13.52 -8.20 16.32
C GLU A 401 12.42 -7.19 16.68
N ARG A 402 11.72 -6.63 15.70
CA ARG A 402 10.58 -5.73 15.97
C ARG A 402 9.47 -6.44 16.74
N LEU A 403 9.15 -7.69 16.39
CA LEU A 403 8.15 -8.49 17.09
C LEU A 403 8.57 -8.75 18.54
N GLU A 404 9.82 -9.15 18.75
CA GLU A 404 10.41 -9.40 20.07
C GLU A 404 10.33 -8.16 20.97
N ILE A 405 10.80 -7.00 20.49
CA ILE A 405 10.71 -5.72 21.20
C ILE A 405 9.26 -5.34 21.49
N LYS A 406 8.36 -5.50 20.52
CA LYS A 406 6.95 -5.15 20.69
C LYS A 406 6.30 -5.97 21.79
N GLN A 407 6.59 -7.27 21.85
CA GLN A 407 6.03 -8.19 22.84
C GLN A 407 6.63 -7.96 24.23
N ALA A 408 7.95 -7.78 24.31
CA ALA A 408 8.66 -7.63 25.57
C ALA A 408 8.43 -6.26 26.24
N LEU A 409 8.50 -5.17 25.45
CA LEU A 409 8.56 -3.81 25.98
C LEU A 409 7.32 -2.96 25.66
N ARG A 410 6.48 -3.40 24.72
CA ARG A 410 5.26 -2.69 24.27
C ARG A 410 5.49 -1.27 23.74
N ILE A 411 6.71 -0.95 23.33
CA ILE A 411 7.04 0.34 22.69
C ILE A 411 6.69 0.33 21.18
N PRO A 412 6.56 1.49 20.52
CA PRO A 412 6.44 1.56 19.07
C PRO A 412 7.68 1.04 18.35
N VAL A 413 7.47 0.28 17.27
CA VAL A 413 8.54 -0.33 16.46
C VAL A 413 8.37 0.02 14.99
N PHE A 414 9.44 0.34 14.27
CA PHE A 414 9.38 0.79 12.88
C PHE A 414 10.41 0.06 12.03
N ALA A 415 10.02 -0.29 10.81
CA ALA A 415 10.96 -0.63 9.75
C ALA A 415 11.42 0.66 9.04
N PRO A 416 12.56 0.64 8.32
CA PRO A 416 13.02 1.80 7.55
C PRO A 416 11.97 2.35 6.57
N ASP A 417 11.10 1.49 6.03
CA ASP A 417 10.01 1.91 5.14
C ASP A 417 8.95 2.78 5.80
N ALA A 418 8.81 2.73 7.14
CA ALA A 418 7.80 3.50 7.87
C ALA A 418 8.30 4.87 8.37
N LEU A 419 9.61 5.14 8.29
CA LEU A 419 10.24 6.32 8.92
C LEU A 419 9.73 7.68 8.41
N GLU A 420 9.14 7.73 7.21
CA GLU A 420 8.56 8.95 6.65
C GLU A 420 7.53 9.61 7.60
N CYS A 421 6.86 8.82 8.44
CA CYS A 421 5.87 9.34 9.39
C CYS A 421 6.46 9.93 10.67
N LEU A 422 7.76 9.78 10.91
CA LEU A 422 8.47 10.34 12.06
C LEU A 422 9.19 11.67 11.73
N MET A 423 9.21 12.05 10.45
CA MET A 423 9.85 13.27 9.98
C MET A 423 8.96 14.50 10.21
N ASN A 424 9.58 15.56 10.71
CA ASN A 424 9.03 16.91 10.77
C ASN A 424 9.45 17.62 9.46
N TRP A 425 8.51 17.75 8.52
CA TRP A 425 8.77 18.21 7.14
C TRP A 425 8.77 19.73 6.96
#